data_AF-A0A2E7MU31-F1
#
_entry.id   AF-A0A2E7MU31-F1
#
_cell.length_a   1.000
_cell.length_b   1.000
_cell.length_c   1.000
_cell.angle_alpha   90.00
_cell.angle_beta   90.00
_cell.angle_gamma   90.00
#
_symmetry.space_group_name_H-M   'P 1'
#
loop_
_entity.id
_entity.type
_entity.pdbx_description
1 polymer ?
#
loop_
_entity_poly.entity_id
_entity_poly.type
_entity_poly.pdbx_seq_one_letter_code
_entity_poly.pdbx_strand_id
1 'polypeptide(L)'
;MRDNPQLPSLILAKLKSFASVLDRDDDYDERSFPSAAMLYNASRVVAYSFSSEISLISLVLAQEEIVPEMEIHLIVDEEDPLISSQVRGLNLDIYLWLVDGKNLVSHPESPALHSQKETPAEAKELATKFADLGCIILEEYGTFRAEFRGVEVARIVEDESDGFQINVGVGDYDQNANSVLSPYDDPEMHLKEVLSTVKRFRTKESSPHPLNRILRSRWLMSEAVSNIESLGLEELGFVESLLSAHDPLKNWPCAAIGRRGKSVVLVLSATGIDLSLIPHAAGQISRHNPDELLLLMPEQDRHPVILRQARHLKISPEFISINAPWPELSENT
;
A
#
# COMPACT_ATOMS: atom_id res chain seq x y z
N MET A 1 24.91 9.11 -6.06
CA MET A 1 24.12 10.32 -6.37
C MET A 1 23.29 10.83 -5.17
N ARG A 2 22.92 9.97 -4.20
CA ARG A 2 22.12 10.36 -3.01
C ARG A 2 22.83 11.30 -2.02
N ASP A 3 24.16 11.37 -2.01
CA ASP A 3 24.95 12.21 -1.07
C ASP A 3 25.51 13.50 -1.69
N ASN A 4 24.83 14.08 -2.68
CA ASN A 4 25.24 15.40 -3.19
C ASN A 4 24.61 16.51 -2.31
N PRO A 5 25.40 17.27 -1.52
CA PRO A 5 24.86 18.30 -0.64
C PRO A 5 24.20 19.46 -1.41
N GLN A 6 24.44 19.59 -2.71
CA GLN A 6 23.82 20.60 -3.57
C GLN A 6 22.45 20.17 -4.11
N LEU A 7 22.09 18.90 -3.98
CA LEU A 7 20.88 18.35 -4.58
C LEU A 7 19.60 19.03 -4.04
N PRO A 8 19.41 19.24 -2.72
CA PRO A 8 18.23 19.96 -2.22
C PRO A 8 18.09 21.37 -2.79
N SER A 9 19.21 22.10 -2.92
CA SER A 9 19.22 23.45 -3.51
C SER A 9 18.86 23.44 -4.99
N LEU A 10 19.29 22.42 -5.73
CA LEU A 10 18.97 22.26 -7.15
C LEU A 10 17.47 21.92 -7.35
N ILE A 11 16.91 21.04 -6.52
CA ILE A 11 15.48 20.70 -6.55
C ILE A 11 14.65 21.94 -6.27
N LEU A 12 15.01 22.72 -5.25
CA LEU A 12 14.31 23.96 -4.90
C LEU A 12 14.39 25.00 -6.02
N ALA A 13 15.55 25.15 -6.67
CA ALA A 13 15.70 26.02 -7.83
C ALA A 13 14.83 25.57 -9.02
N LYS A 14 14.75 24.25 -9.28
CA LYS A 14 13.88 23.68 -10.32
C LYS A 14 12.40 23.91 -9.98
N LEU A 15 11.99 23.70 -8.73
CA LEU A 15 10.64 24.00 -8.24
C LEU A 15 10.28 25.47 -8.42
N LYS A 16 11.16 26.42 -8.06
CA LYS A 16 10.93 27.86 -8.30
C LYS A 16 10.73 28.18 -9.77
N SER A 17 11.53 27.56 -10.65
CA SER A 17 11.34 27.69 -12.10
C SER A 17 9.96 27.20 -12.53
N PHE A 18 9.49 26.07 -12.02
CA PHE A 18 8.15 25.57 -12.34
C PHE A 18 7.02 26.40 -11.75
N ALA A 19 7.16 26.88 -10.51
CA ALA A 19 6.20 27.78 -9.89
C ALA A 19 6.01 29.06 -10.72
N SER A 20 7.09 29.61 -11.30
CA SER A 20 6.99 30.77 -12.19
C SER A 20 6.20 30.51 -13.49
N VAL A 21 6.18 29.26 -13.99
CA VAL A 21 5.38 28.86 -15.16
C VAL A 21 3.89 28.82 -14.83
N LEU A 22 3.53 28.61 -13.55
CA LEU A 22 2.15 28.65 -13.07
C LEU A 22 1.63 30.09 -12.85
N ASP A 23 2.35 31.09 -13.37
CA ASP A 23 1.99 32.50 -13.56
C ASP A 23 1.50 33.25 -12.31
N ARG A 24 2.18 33.04 -11.17
CA ARG A 24 1.93 33.84 -9.96
C ARG A 24 3.23 34.16 -9.21
N ASP A 25 3.50 35.45 -9.07
CA ASP A 25 4.60 35.99 -8.28
C ASP A 25 4.12 36.16 -6.83
N ASP A 26 3.98 35.05 -6.12
CA ASP A 26 3.59 35.05 -4.70
C ASP A 26 4.82 34.95 -3.80
N ASP A 27 4.73 35.50 -2.59
CA ASP A 27 5.70 35.26 -1.53
C ASP A 27 5.46 33.86 -0.93
N TYR A 28 6.48 33.02 -0.93
CA TYR A 28 6.40 31.61 -0.51
C TYR A 28 7.42 31.31 0.58
N ASP A 29 6.98 30.55 1.58
CA ASP A 29 7.89 29.81 2.44
C ASP A 29 8.46 28.60 1.68
N GLU A 30 9.72 28.28 1.96
CA GLU A 30 10.47 27.23 1.26
C GLU A 30 10.76 26.07 2.21
N ARG A 31 10.47 24.83 1.77
CA ARG A 31 10.90 23.60 2.44
C ARG A 31 11.59 22.68 1.44
N SER A 32 12.76 22.18 1.83
CA SER A 32 13.54 21.23 1.02
C SER A 32 13.72 19.91 1.74
N PHE A 33 13.67 18.84 0.96
CA PHE A 33 13.85 17.45 1.38
C PHE A 33 14.92 16.79 0.49
N PRO A 34 15.43 15.60 0.83
CA PRO A 34 16.46 14.93 0.03
C PRO A 34 16.08 14.72 -1.44
N SER A 35 14.81 14.40 -1.72
CA SER A 35 14.33 14.16 -3.10
C SER A 35 13.10 14.98 -3.50
N ALA A 36 12.70 15.96 -2.70
CA ALA A 36 11.54 16.80 -2.98
C ALA A 36 11.74 18.23 -2.45
N ALA A 37 10.93 19.17 -2.93
CA ALA A 37 10.84 20.51 -2.37
C ALA A 37 9.37 20.96 -2.38
N MET A 38 9.08 21.95 -1.56
CA MET A 38 7.76 22.54 -1.44
C MET A 38 7.87 24.06 -1.25
N LEU A 39 7.04 24.79 -1.98
CA LEU A 39 6.74 26.20 -1.78
C LEU A 39 5.33 26.28 -1.21
N TYR A 40 5.10 27.05 -0.16
CA TYR A 40 3.75 27.21 0.38
C TYR A 40 3.53 28.61 0.94
N ASN A 41 2.28 29.06 0.92
CA ASN A 41 1.83 30.27 1.59
C ASN A 41 0.43 30.04 2.16
N ALA A 42 -0.30 31.10 2.51
CA ALA A 42 -1.62 30.97 3.15
C ALA A 42 -2.71 30.35 2.26
N SER A 43 -2.55 30.36 0.93
CA SER A 43 -3.59 29.91 -0.01
C SER A 43 -3.12 28.85 -1.00
N ARG A 44 -1.82 28.55 -1.07
CA ARG A 44 -1.28 27.70 -2.13
C ARG A 44 -0.10 26.87 -1.66
N VAL A 45 0.02 25.68 -2.24
CA VAL A 45 1.18 24.79 -2.13
C VAL A 45 1.62 24.40 -3.53
N VAL A 46 2.92 24.48 -3.81
CA VAL A 46 3.55 23.90 -5.01
C VAL A 46 4.63 22.95 -4.54
N ALA A 47 4.44 21.65 -4.79
CA ALA A 47 5.37 20.61 -4.39
C ALA A 47 5.94 19.92 -5.61
N TYR A 48 7.21 19.54 -5.56
CA TYR A 48 7.91 18.87 -6.63
C TYR A 48 8.78 17.73 -6.10
N SER A 49 8.73 16.58 -6.78
CA SER A 49 9.66 15.47 -6.58
C SER A 49 10.21 15.01 -7.92
N PHE A 50 11.52 14.73 -7.97
CA PHE A 50 12.15 14.07 -9.12
C PHE A 50 12.15 12.54 -9.00
N SER A 51 11.70 12.02 -7.85
CA SER A 51 11.76 10.60 -7.52
C SER A 51 10.36 10.06 -7.26
N SER A 52 10.07 8.91 -7.89
CA SER A 52 8.89 8.09 -7.61
C SER A 52 8.99 7.29 -6.31
N GLU A 53 10.14 7.31 -5.62
CA GLU A 53 10.31 6.62 -4.33
C GLU A 53 9.62 7.37 -3.17
N ILE A 54 9.32 8.66 -3.35
CA ILE A 54 8.66 9.50 -2.35
C ILE A 54 7.23 9.80 -2.81
N SER A 55 6.24 9.48 -1.98
CA SER A 55 4.88 9.97 -2.22
C SER A 55 4.83 11.47 -1.91
N LEU A 56 4.67 12.27 -2.97
CA LEU A 56 4.52 13.72 -2.85
C LEU A 56 3.24 14.09 -2.11
N ILE A 57 2.18 13.29 -2.24
CA ILE A 57 0.96 13.41 -1.46
C ILE A 57 1.27 13.25 0.04
N SER A 58 1.95 12.17 0.44
CA SER A 58 2.33 11.98 1.85
C SER A 58 3.12 13.15 2.41
N LEU A 59 4.04 13.70 1.61
CA LEU A 59 4.86 14.85 1.99
C LEU A 59 3.99 16.08 2.25
N VAL A 60 3.09 16.42 1.33
CA VAL A 60 2.20 17.58 1.47
C VAL A 60 1.22 17.38 2.64
N LEU A 61 0.55 16.24 2.72
CA LEU A 61 -0.45 15.98 3.76
C LEU A 61 0.14 15.90 5.18
N ALA A 62 1.46 15.68 5.31
CA ALA A 62 2.13 15.65 6.62
C ALA A 62 2.26 17.03 7.28
N GLN A 63 2.11 18.11 6.51
CA GLN A 63 2.28 19.49 6.96
C GLN A 63 1.04 19.98 7.74
N GLU A 64 1.25 20.81 8.75
CA GLU A 64 0.17 21.28 9.63
C GLU A 64 -0.70 22.35 8.96
N GLU A 65 -0.07 23.11 8.05
CA GLU A 65 -0.59 24.27 7.36
C GLU A 65 -1.62 23.93 6.27
N ILE A 66 -1.70 22.67 5.83
CA ILE A 66 -2.62 22.26 4.77
C ILE A 66 -4.06 22.40 5.24
N VAL A 67 -4.87 23.12 4.47
CA VAL A 67 -6.31 23.25 4.67
C VAL A 67 -7.06 23.03 3.34
N PRO A 68 -8.34 22.62 3.37
CA PRO A 68 -9.12 22.32 2.16
C PRO A 68 -9.25 23.45 1.15
N GLU A 69 -9.11 24.71 1.60
CA GLU A 69 -9.24 25.90 0.76
C GLU A 69 -7.98 26.22 -0.06
N MET A 70 -6.88 25.50 0.16
CA MET A 70 -5.63 25.73 -0.57
C MET A 70 -5.66 25.13 -1.98
N GLU A 71 -5.12 25.86 -2.95
CA GLU A 71 -4.73 25.32 -4.25
C GLU A 71 -3.42 24.53 -4.10
N ILE A 72 -3.40 23.25 -4.45
CA ILE A 72 -2.22 22.39 -4.30
C ILE A 72 -1.75 21.91 -5.68
N HIS A 73 -0.53 22.26 -6.07
CA HIS A 73 0.10 21.81 -7.31
C HIS A 73 1.15 20.75 -7.00
N LEU A 74 0.96 19.54 -7.52
CA LEU A 74 1.93 18.45 -7.41
C LEU A 74 2.62 18.25 -8.75
N ILE A 75 3.94 18.35 -8.77
CA ILE A 75 4.76 18.25 -9.98
C ILE A 75 5.66 17.02 -9.87
N VAL A 76 5.64 16.16 -10.89
CA VAL A 76 6.45 14.95 -10.99
C VAL A 76 7.21 14.91 -12.32
N ASP A 77 8.40 14.30 -12.33
CA ASP A 77 9.19 14.10 -13.56
C ASP A 77 8.73 12.89 -14.38
N GLU A 78 8.09 11.91 -13.74
CA GLU A 78 7.63 10.66 -14.37
C GLU A 78 6.15 10.44 -14.07
N GLU A 79 5.45 9.75 -14.98
CA GLU A 79 4.05 9.37 -14.76
C GLU A 79 3.93 8.47 -13.53
N ASP A 80 3.08 8.85 -12.60
CA ASP A 80 2.72 8.05 -11.44
C ASP A 80 1.33 7.43 -11.66
N PRO A 81 1.23 6.10 -11.83
CA PRO A 81 -0.04 5.44 -12.12
C PRO A 81 -1.01 5.48 -10.93
N LEU A 82 -0.57 5.82 -9.73
CA LEU A 82 -1.41 5.90 -8.54
C LEU A 82 -1.93 7.31 -8.28
N ILE A 83 -1.09 8.33 -8.47
CA ILE A 83 -1.30 9.67 -7.90
C ILE A 83 -2.67 10.27 -8.27
N SER A 84 -3.16 10.02 -9.49
CA SER A 84 -4.47 10.54 -9.93
C SER A 84 -5.64 9.91 -9.15
N SER A 85 -5.58 8.60 -8.89
CA SER A 85 -6.59 7.89 -8.07
C SER A 85 -6.53 8.34 -6.62
N GLN A 86 -5.33 8.57 -6.09
CA GLN A 86 -5.11 9.00 -4.72
C GLN A 86 -5.67 10.41 -4.50
N VAL A 87 -5.37 11.35 -5.40
CA VAL A 87 -5.95 12.71 -5.34
C VAL A 87 -7.47 12.69 -5.34
N ARG A 88 -8.10 11.84 -6.15
CA ARG A 88 -9.56 11.70 -6.19
C ARG A 88 -10.18 11.23 -4.89
N GLY A 89 -9.43 10.60 -3.99
CA GLY A 89 -9.89 10.22 -2.65
C GLY A 89 -9.74 11.30 -1.58
N LEU A 90 -9.15 12.44 -1.93
CA LEU A 90 -8.90 13.56 -1.01
C LEU A 90 -9.93 14.67 -1.17
N ASN A 91 -10.22 15.36 -0.08
CA ASN A 91 -11.06 16.56 -0.03
C ASN A 91 -10.18 17.82 -0.08
N LEU A 92 -9.40 17.95 -1.15
CA LEU A 92 -8.45 19.03 -1.40
C LEU A 92 -8.52 19.43 -2.88
N ASP A 93 -8.24 20.69 -3.21
CA ASP A 93 -8.11 21.15 -4.59
C ASP A 93 -6.68 20.90 -5.11
N ILE A 94 -6.47 19.77 -5.78
CA ILE A 94 -5.13 19.32 -6.22
C ILE A 94 -5.04 19.27 -7.74
N TYR A 95 -4.01 19.93 -8.27
CA TYR A 95 -3.62 19.96 -9.67
C TYR A 95 -2.35 19.14 -9.89
N LEU A 96 -2.39 18.20 -10.82
CA LEU A 96 -1.28 17.29 -11.12
C LEU A 96 -0.56 17.69 -12.41
N TRP A 97 0.76 17.76 -12.35
CA TRP A 97 1.62 18.19 -13.45
C TRP A 97 2.74 17.19 -13.71
N LEU A 98 2.99 16.92 -14.99
CA LEU A 98 4.14 16.19 -15.48
C LEU A 98 5.13 17.16 -16.12
N VAL A 99 6.42 16.98 -15.85
CA VAL A 99 7.48 17.77 -16.46
C VAL A 99 7.71 17.32 -17.91
N ASP A 100 7.53 18.24 -18.85
CA ASP A 100 7.89 18.04 -20.26
C ASP A 100 9.01 19.02 -20.65
N GLY A 101 10.26 18.56 -20.47
CA GLY A 101 11.46 19.36 -20.67
C GLY A 101 11.51 20.56 -19.72
N LYS A 102 11.11 21.75 -20.20
CA LYS A 102 11.03 22.99 -19.41
C LYS A 102 9.59 23.43 -19.12
N ASN A 103 8.61 22.73 -19.67
CA ASN A 103 7.20 23.04 -19.53
C ASN A 103 6.55 22.10 -18.50
N LEU A 104 5.35 22.49 -18.08
CA LEU A 104 4.45 21.63 -17.33
C LEU A 104 3.26 21.27 -18.23
N VAL A 105 2.95 19.99 -18.29
CA VAL A 105 1.71 19.49 -18.91
C VAL A 105 0.84 18.86 -17.83
N SER A 106 -0.47 18.79 -18.05
CA SER A 106 -1.35 18.06 -17.12
C SER A 106 -0.88 16.62 -17.02
N HIS A 107 -0.74 16.12 -15.79
CA HIS A 107 -0.48 14.70 -15.59
C HIS A 107 -1.63 13.89 -16.21
N PRO A 108 -1.35 12.81 -16.94
CA PRO A 108 -2.41 11.98 -17.51
C PRO A 108 -3.28 11.38 -16.41
N GLU A 109 -4.56 11.19 -16.68
CA GLU A 109 -5.39 10.39 -15.79
C GLU A 109 -4.87 8.95 -15.80
N SER A 110 -4.85 8.32 -14.63
CA SER A 110 -4.52 6.89 -14.57
C SER A 110 -5.56 6.12 -15.40
N PRO A 111 -5.14 5.12 -16.18
CA PRO A 111 -6.08 4.16 -16.75
C PRO A 111 -6.98 3.64 -15.63
N ALA A 112 -8.25 3.35 -15.95
CA ALA A 112 -9.11 2.65 -15.00
C ALA A 112 -8.33 1.44 -14.45
N LEU A 113 -8.20 1.35 -13.12
CA LEU A 113 -7.47 0.28 -12.46
C LEU A 113 -7.85 -1.04 -13.12
N HIS A 114 -6.83 -1.78 -13.56
CA HIS A 114 -6.96 -2.90 -14.50
C HIS A 114 -8.25 -3.69 -14.24
N SER A 115 -9.07 -3.85 -15.26
CA SER A 115 -10.14 -4.85 -15.25
C SER A 115 -9.53 -6.16 -14.75
N GLN A 116 -10.11 -6.78 -13.72
CA GLN A 116 -9.67 -8.08 -13.24
C GLN A 116 -9.46 -8.99 -14.45
N LYS A 117 -8.22 -9.37 -14.73
CA LYS A 117 -7.94 -10.45 -15.69
C LYS A 117 -8.64 -11.66 -15.09
N GLU A 118 -9.64 -12.20 -15.78
CA GLU A 118 -10.31 -13.41 -15.30
C GLU A 118 -9.27 -14.51 -15.12
N THR A 119 -9.20 -15.10 -13.93
CA THR A 119 -8.25 -16.18 -13.71
C THR A 119 -8.71 -17.44 -14.46
N PRO A 120 -7.81 -18.10 -15.21
CA PRO A 120 -8.13 -19.32 -15.96
C PRO A 120 -8.72 -20.44 -15.10
N ALA A 121 -9.57 -21.28 -15.69
CA ALA A 121 -10.31 -22.32 -14.96
C ALA A 121 -9.37 -23.38 -14.36
N GLU A 122 -8.28 -23.70 -15.07
CA GLU A 122 -7.24 -24.63 -14.65
C GLU A 122 -6.53 -24.13 -13.38
N ALA A 123 -6.26 -22.83 -13.31
CA ALA A 123 -5.69 -22.20 -12.12
C ALA A 123 -6.70 -22.20 -10.94
N LYS A 124 -8.00 -22.02 -11.21
CA LYS A 124 -9.06 -22.16 -10.17
C LYS A 124 -9.10 -23.56 -9.59
N GLU A 125 -8.98 -24.60 -10.42
CA GLU A 125 -8.97 -25.98 -9.97
C GLU A 125 -7.76 -26.27 -9.07
N LEU A 126 -6.56 -25.81 -9.46
CA LEU A 126 -5.36 -25.95 -8.63
C LEU A 126 -5.48 -25.20 -7.29
N ALA A 127 -6.13 -24.04 -7.26
CA ALA A 127 -6.31 -23.25 -6.04
C ALA A 127 -7.12 -23.99 -4.97
N THR A 128 -8.01 -24.92 -5.37
CA THR A 128 -8.78 -25.74 -4.43
C THR A 128 -7.90 -26.62 -3.53
N LYS A 129 -6.70 -26.99 -3.99
CA LYS A 129 -5.73 -27.79 -3.21
C LYS A 129 -5.25 -27.07 -1.95
N PHE A 130 -5.40 -25.74 -1.89
CA PHE A 130 -5.02 -24.95 -0.73
C PHE A 130 -6.13 -24.84 0.33
N ALA A 131 -7.38 -25.16 -0.02
CA ALA A 131 -8.55 -24.86 0.82
C ALA A 131 -8.49 -25.55 2.20
N ASP A 132 -7.98 -26.78 2.25
CA ASP A 132 -7.93 -27.59 3.48
C ASP A 132 -6.69 -27.30 4.36
N LEU A 133 -5.81 -26.39 3.95
CA LEU A 133 -4.53 -26.14 4.63
C LEU A 133 -4.59 -25.00 5.67
N GLY A 134 -5.75 -24.36 5.81
CA GLY A 134 -5.97 -23.21 6.68
C GLY A 134 -5.36 -21.92 6.13
N CYS A 135 -5.18 -21.85 4.81
CA CYS A 135 -4.73 -20.65 4.10
C CYS A 135 -5.94 -19.83 3.64
N ILE A 136 -5.74 -18.52 3.52
CA ILE A 136 -6.64 -17.63 2.79
C ILE A 136 -6.22 -17.66 1.33
N ILE A 137 -7.16 -17.94 0.44
CA ILE A 137 -6.91 -18.01 -1.01
C ILE A 137 -7.34 -16.69 -1.61
N LEU A 138 -6.40 -16.01 -2.26
CA LEU A 138 -6.59 -14.69 -2.83
C LEU A 138 -6.45 -14.75 -4.34
N GLU A 139 -7.40 -14.12 -5.03
CA GLU A 139 -7.35 -13.85 -6.46
C GLU A 139 -7.00 -12.37 -6.64
N GLU A 140 -5.80 -12.10 -7.16
CA GLU A 140 -5.36 -10.73 -7.44
C GLU A 140 -4.70 -10.68 -8.81
N TYR A 141 -5.15 -9.76 -9.67
CA TYR A 141 -4.61 -9.51 -11.00
C TYR A 141 -4.54 -10.76 -11.91
N GLY A 142 -5.51 -11.66 -11.80
CA GLY A 142 -5.57 -12.89 -12.59
C GLY A 142 -4.61 -13.99 -12.11
N THR A 143 -4.13 -13.90 -10.87
CA THR A 143 -3.26 -14.91 -10.23
C THR A 143 -3.85 -15.35 -8.90
N PHE A 144 -3.65 -16.62 -8.55
CA PHE A 144 -4.04 -17.16 -7.25
C PHE A 144 -2.84 -17.27 -6.31
N ARG A 145 -3.07 -16.89 -5.06
CA ARG A 145 -2.09 -17.01 -3.97
C ARG A 145 -2.72 -17.63 -2.73
N ALA A 146 -1.95 -18.43 -2.02
CA ALA A 146 -2.29 -18.93 -0.71
C ALA A 146 -1.50 -18.18 0.35
N GLU A 147 -2.21 -17.61 1.32
CA GLU A 147 -1.60 -16.87 2.42
C GLU A 147 -1.94 -17.48 3.77
N PHE A 148 -0.95 -17.50 4.66
CA PHE A 148 -1.16 -17.80 6.08
C PHE A 148 -0.74 -16.59 6.91
N ARG A 149 -1.70 -15.98 7.63
CA ARG A 149 -1.45 -14.80 8.48
C ARG A 149 -0.70 -13.68 7.74
N GLY A 150 -1.15 -13.41 6.51
CA GLY A 150 -0.62 -12.39 5.61
C GLY A 150 0.74 -12.68 4.99
N VAL A 151 1.27 -13.91 5.10
CA VAL A 151 2.47 -14.36 4.38
C VAL A 151 2.05 -15.27 3.24
N GLU A 152 2.47 -14.93 2.03
CA GLU A 152 2.34 -15.80 0.85
C GLU A 152 3.19 -17.06 1.04
N VAL A 153 2.56 -18.23 0.96
CA VAL A 153 3.20 -19.55 1.09
C VAL A 153 3.16 -20.36 -0.20
N ALA A 154 2.25 -20.00 -1.11
CA ALA A 154 2.19 -20.56 -2.45
C ALA A 154 1.53 -19.60 -3.43
N ARG A 155 1.85 -19.76 -4.71
CA ARG A 155 1.25 -19.07 -5.84
C ARG A 155 1.04 -20.03 -7.00
N ILE A 156 -0.01 -19.79 -7.78
CA ILE A 156 -0.21 -20.46 -9.05
C ILE A 156 0.38 -19.60 -10.16
N VAL A 157 1.30 -20.18 -10.92
CA VAL A 157 2.00 -19.52 -12.03
C VAL A 157 1.75 -20.28 -13.33
N GLU A 158 1.77 -19.56 -14.45
CA GLU A 158 1.82 -20.16 -15.79
C GLU A 158 3.16 -20.91 -15.94
N ASP A 159 3.12 -22.12 -16.51
CA ASP A 159 4.31 -22.92 -16.84
C ASP A 159 4.80 -22.64 -18.28
N GLU A 160 5.97 -23.16 -18.64
CA GLU A 160 6.57 -22.96 -19.99
C GLU A 160 5.77 -23.66 -21.12
N SER A 161 4.79 -24.49 -20.78
CA SER A 161 3.99 -25.33 -21.68
C SER A 161 2.55 -24.86 -21.83
N ASP A 162 2.26 -23.59 -21.48
CA ASP A 162 0.91 -23.00 -21.39
C ASP A 162 -0.02 -23.71 -20.37
N GLY A 163 0.54 -24.43 -19.41
CA GLY A 163 -0.14 -25.00 -18.25
C GLY A 163 0.01 -24.15 -16.99
N PHE A 164 -0.43 -24.67 -15.84
CA PHE A 164 -0.32 -24.01 -14.54
C PHE A 164 0.35 -24.93 -13.53
N GLN A 165 1.21 -24.35 -12.69
CA GLN A 165 1.87 -25.06 -11.59
C GLN A 165 1.80 -24.30 -10.28
N ILE A 166 1.93 -25.03 -9.18
CA ILE A 166 1.98 -24.47 -7.83
C ILE A 166 3.45 -24.22 -7.47
N ASN A 167 3.82 -22.95 -7.32
CA ASN A 167 5.09 -22.55 -6.75
C ASN A 167 4.92 -22.36 -5.24
N VAL A 168 5.74 -23.03 -4.44
CA VAL A 168 5.66 -23.04 -2.97
C VAL A 168 6.91 -22.39 -2.38
N GLY A 169 6.71 -21.54 -1.36
CA GLY A 169 7.77 -20.78 -0.71
C GLY A 169 7.27 -19.45 -0.15
N VAL A 170 8.08 -18.83 0.71
CA VAL A 170 7.77 -17.53 1.32
C VAL A 170 8.11 -16.39 0.35
N GLY A 171 7.09 -15.94 -0.39
CA GLY A 171 7.21 -14.92 -1.42
C GLY A 171 8.00 -15.36 -2.67
N ASP A 172 8.05 -14.47 -3.66
CA ASP A 172 8.48 -14.78 -5.03
C ASP A 172 9.91 -15.34 -5.12
N TYR A 173 10.84 -14.81 -4.31
CA TYR A 173 12.26 -15.22 -4.37
C TYR A 173 12.50 -16.63 -3.85
N ASP A 174 11.86 -17.00 -2.74
CA ASP A 174 11.98 -18.33 -2.15
C ASP A 174 11.27 -19.36 -3.03
N GLN A 175 10.11 -19.00 -3.59
CA GLN A 175 9.37 -19.82 -4.55
C GLN A 175 10.18 -20.13 -5.82
N ASN A 176 10.82 -19.12 -6.41
CA ASN A 176 11.64 -19.29 -7.62
C ASN A 176 12.93 -20.07 -7.34
N ALA A 177 13.52 -19.93 -6.15
CA ALA A 177 14.69 -20.71 -5.77
C ALA A 177 14.32 -22.19 -5.55
N ASN A 178 13.20 -22.46 -4.89
CA ASN A 178 12.75 -23.83 -4.62
C ASN A 178 12.28 -24.55 -5.89
N SER A 179 11.60 -23.88 -6.82
CA SER A 179 11.18 -24.49 -8.09
C SER A 179 12.36 -24.92 -8.96
N VAL A 180 13.50 -24.23 -8.87
CA VAL A 180 14.75 -24.59 -9.57
C VAL A 180 15.49 -25.74 -8.87
N LEU A 181 15.44 -25.81 -7.54
CA LEU A 181 16.20 -26.78 -6.76
C LEU A 181 15.49 -28.14 -6.61
N SER A 182 14.15 -28.15 -6.62
CA SER A 182 13.32 -29.32 -6.33
C SER A 182 12.17 -29.51 -7.35
N PRO A 183 12.44 -29.62 -8.66
CA PRO A 183 11.40 -29.70 -9.70
C PRO A 183 10.56 -30.99 -9.67
N TYR A 184 10.87 -31.95 -8.80
CA TYR A 184 10.19 -33.26 -8.72
C TYR A 184 9.50 -33.52 -7.37
N ASP A 185 9.48 -32.54 -6.46
CA ASP A 185 8.82 -32.71 -5.16
C ASP A 185 7.29 -32.54 -5.30
N ASP A 186 6.53 -33.32 -4.53
CA ASP A 186 5.08 -33.16 -4.43
C ASP A 186 4.75 -31.77 -3.82
N PRO A 187 4.13 -30.85 -4.59
CA PRO A 187 3.88 -29.49 -4.12
C PRO A 187 3.02 -29.44 -2.86
N GLU A 188 2.15 -30.43 -2.65
CA GLU A 188 1.32 -30.50 -1.45
C GLU A 188 2.15 -30.85 -0.20
N MET A 189 3.09 -31.79 -0.34
CA MET A 189 4.01 -32.15 0.74
C MET A 189 4.91 -30.96 1.10
N HIS A 190 5.49 -30.30 0.10
CA HIS A 190 6.35 -29.15 0.33
C HIS A 190 5.58 -27.97 0.96
N LEU A 191 4.35 -27.72 0.54
CA LEU A 191 3.50 -26.68 1.14
C LEU A 191 3.19 -26.98 2.61
N LYS A 192 2.96 -28.25 2.98
CA LYS A 192 2.79 -28.64 4.38
C LYS A 192 4.03 -28.33 5.22
N GLU A 193 5.23 -28.54 4.68
CA GLU A 193 6.50 -28.22 5.36
C GLU A 193 6.67 -26.71 5.56
N VAL A 194 6.47 -25.91 4.52
CA VAL A 194 6.51 -24.44 4.59
C VAL A 194 5.49 -23.94 5.61
N LEU A 195 4.25 -24.42 5.54
CA LEU A 195 3.20 -24.05 6.49
C LEU A 195 3.53 -24.44 7.92
N SER A 196 4.18 -25.59 8.15
CA SER A 196 4.59 -25.98 9.50
C SER A 196 5.56 -24.97 10.12
N THR A 197 6.48 -24.45 9.31
CA THR A 197 7.46 -23.41 9.71
C THR A 197 6.76 -22.09 9.94
N VAL A 198 5.89 -21.65 9.02
CA VAL A 198 5.16 -20.39 9.18
C VAL A 198 4.23 -20.45 10.39
N LYS A 199 3.46 -21.54 10.58
CA LYS A 199 2.59 -21.72 11.76
C LYS A 199 3.35 -21.65 13.07
N ARG A 200 4.57 -22.21 13.12
CA ARG A 200 5.43 -22.17 14.31
C ARG A 200 5.85 -20.76 14.70
N PHE A 201 6.20 -19.92 13.72
CA PHE A 201 6.76 -18.59 14.00
C PHE A 201 5.75 -17.46 13.84
N ARG A 202 4.67 -17.61 13.10
CA ARG A 202 3.70 -16.53 12.82
C ARG A 202 2.61 -16.50 13.89
N THR A 203 3.00 -16.37 15.16
CA THR A 203 2.10 -16.26 16.33
C THR A 203 2.72 -15.37 17.41
N LYS A 204 1.92 -14.81 18.32
CA LYS A 204 2.39 -13.89 19.36
C LYS A 204 3.34 -14.55 20.36
N GLU A 205 3.16 -15.84 20.59
CA GLU A 205 3.90 -16.65 21.57
C GLU A 205 5.23 -17.19 21.01
N SER A 206 5.54 -16.95 19.74
CA SER A 206 6.77 -17.48 19.15
C SER A 206 8.01 -16.75 19.68
N SER A 207 9.15 -17.43 19.67
CA SER A 207 10.44 -16.76 19.78
C SER A 207 10.66 -15.79 18.60
N PRO A 208 11.45 -14.71 18.77
CA PRO A 208 11.72 -13.76 17.70
C PRO A 208 12.26 -14.43 16.43
N HIS A 209 11.63 -14.16 15.29
CA HIS A 209 11.97 -14.72 13.99
C HIS A 209 11.79 -13.67 12.89
N PRO A 210 12.52 -13.73 11.74
CA PRO A 210 12.27 -12.83 10.60
C PRO A 210 10.82 -12.84 10.11
N LEU A 211 10.15 -13.99 10.15
CA LEU A 211 8.72 -14.12 9.85
C LEU A 211 7.82 -13.33 10.81
N ASN A 212 8.29 -12.79 11.94
CA ASN A 212 7.50 -11.89 12.78
C ASN A 212 7.55 -10.42 12.32
N ARG A 213 8.42 -10.08 11.35
CA ARG A 213 8.77 -8.71 11.00
C ARG A 213 8.26 -8.28 9.63
N ILE A 214 8.07 -9.22 8.71
CA ILE A 214 7.58 -8.96 7.36
C ILE A 214 6.04 -8.88 7.34
N LEU A 215 5.48 -8.11 6.39
CA LEU A 215 4.04 -8.13 6.07
C LEU A 215 3.10 -8.03 7.30
N ARG A 216 3.45 -7.20 8.28
CA ARG A 216 2.69 -7.02 9.53
C ARG A 216 1.34 -6.35 9.31
N SER A 217 1.22 -5.42 8.36
CA SER A 217 -0.07 -4.84 7.96
C SER A 217 -1.01 -5.95 7.46
N ARG A 218 -0.51 -6.81 6.56
CA ARG A 218 -1.27 -7.94 6.03
C ARG A 218 -1.62 -8.99 7.10
N TRP A 219 -0.74 -9.17 8.09
CA TRP A 219 -1.06 -9.99 9.27
C TRP A 219 -2.21 -9.39 10.07
N LEU A 220 -2.21 -8.09 10.36
CA LEU A 220 -3.33 -7.44 11.06
C LEU A 220 -4.64 -7.62 10.31
N MET A 221 -4.64 -7.43 8.98
CA MET A 221 -5.84 -7.68 8.18
C MET A 221 -6.30 -9.14 8.25
N SER A 222 -5.37 -10.09 8.21
CA SER A 222 -5.70 -11.52 8.33
C SER A 222 -6.37 -11.85 9.68
N GLU A 223 -5.92 -11.25 10.78
CA GLU A 223 -6.56 -11.43 12.09
C GLU A 223 -7.95 -10.75 12.13
N ALA A 224 -8.09 -9.57 11.52
CA ALA A 224 -9.37 -8.88 11.39
C ALA A 224 -10.40 -9.68 10.57
N VAL A 225 -9.98 -10.24 9.43
CA VAL A 225 -10.81 -11.12 8.58
C VAL A 225 -11.19 -12.42 9.31
N SER A 226 -10.35 -12.89 10.23
CA SER A 226 -10.66 -14.07 11.04
C SER A 226 -11.52 -13.75 12.27
N ASN A 227 -11.64 -12.49 12.68
CA ASN A 227 -12.39 -12.03 13.85
C ASN A 227 -13.25 -10.80 13.52
N ILE A 228 -14.10 -10.96 12.49
CA ILE A 228 -14.91 -9.88 11.89
C ILE A 228 -15.88 -9.25 12.90
N GLU A 229 -16.42 -10.05 13.82
CA GLU A 229 -17.37 -9.59 14.84
C GLU A 229 -16.79 -8.46 15.72
N SER A 230 -15.48 -8.47 15.96
CA SER A 230 -14.79 -7.42 16.71
C SER A 230 -14.82 -6.03 16.04
N LEU A 231 -15.07 -6.00 14.71
CA LEU A 231 -15.23 -4.79 13.91
C LEU A 231 -16.70 -4.40 13.70
N GLY A 232 -17.65 -5.21 14.18
CA GLY A 232 -19.09 -5.01 13.93
C GLY A 232 -19.44 -5.03 12.44
N LEU A 233 -18.79 -5.91 11.68
CA LEU A 233 -19.05 -6.15 10.25
C LEU A 233 -19.72 -7.52 10.06
N GLU A 234 -20.49 -7.65 8.98
CA GLU A 234 -21.18 -8.90 8.61
C GLU A 234 -20.29 -9.80 7.73
N GLU A 235 -19.45 -9.17 6.92
CA GLU A 235 -18.44 -9.81 6.08
C GLU A 235 -17.23 -8.88 5.95
N LEU A 236 -16.07 -9.47 5.64
CA LEU A 236 -14.85 -8.75 5.35
C LEU A 236 -13.97 -9.61 4.43
N GLY A 237 -13.66 -9.10 3.26
CA GLY A 237 -12.81 -9.77 2.27
C GLY A 237 -11.70 -8.87 1.77
N PHE A 238 -10.53 -9.44 1.53
CA PHE A 238 -9.40 -8.72 0.93
C PHE A 238 -9.80 -8.14 -0.43
N VAL A 239 -9.24 -6.97 -0.74
CA VAL A 239 -9.30 -6.39 -2.08
C VAL A 239 -7.90 -6.13 -2.60
N GLU A 240 -7.77 -6.13 -3.92
CA GLU A 240 -6.50 -5.86 -4.59
C GLU A 240 -5.92 -4.52 -4.15
N SER A 241 -4.59 -4.49 -4.02
CA SER A 241 -3.82 -3.27 -3.88
C SER A 241 -4.08 -2.31 -5.06
N LEU A 242 -3.61 -1.08 -4.94
CA LEU A 242 -3.56 -0.16 -6.08
C LEU A 242 -2.35 -0.45 -6.99
N LEU A 243 -1.34 -1.15 -6.47
CA LEU A 243 -0.13 -1.54 -7.21
C LEU A 243 -0.17 -3.03 -7.56
N SER A 244 0.01 -3.34 -8.84
CA SER A 244 0.05 -4.71 -9.34
C SER A 244 1.34 -5.45 -8.96
N ALA A 245 2.49 -4.78 -9.01
CA ALA A 245 3.78 -5.33 -8.60
C ALA A 245 4.04 -5.07 -7.10
N HIS A 246 3.93 -6.12 -6.28
CA HIS A 246 4.30 -6.06 -4.87
C HIS A 246 5.77 -6.47 -4.72
N ASP A 247 6.56 -5.67 -3.99
CA ASP A 247 7.72 -6.25 -3.30
C ASP A 247 7.17 -7.17 -2.20
N PRO A 248 7.41 -8.50 -2.29
CA PRO A 248 6.80 -9.47 -1.39
C PRO A 248 7.25 -9.33 0.06
N LEU A 249 8.29 -8.54 0.35
CA LEU A 249 8.79 -8.32 1.70
C LEU A 249 8.45 -6.92 2.24
N LYS A 250 7.99 -6.00 1.38
CA LYS A 250 7.64 -4.65 1.79
C LYS A 250 6.31 -4.63 2.52
N ASN A 251 6.31 -4.05 3.71
CA ASN A 251 5.12 -3.91 4.53
C ASN A 251 4.26 -2.73 4.07
N TRP A 252 3.42 -2.95 3.06
CA TRP A 252 2.45 -1.98 2.58
C TRP A 252 1.14 -2.03 3.37
N PRO A 253 0.35 -0.94 3.37
CA PRO A 253 -1.03 -0.98 3.84
C PRO A 253 -1.81 -2.08 3.11
N CYS A 254 -2.64 -2.81 3.84
CA CYS A 254 -3.49 -3.87 3.27
C CYS A 254 -4.96 -3.45 3.36
N ALA A 255 -5.70 -3.63 2.26
CA ALA A 255 -7.08 -3.21 2.13
C ALA A 255 -8.05 -4.41 2.07
N ALA A 256 -9.24 -4.20 2.62
CA ALA A 256 -10.36 -5.11 2.58
C ALA A 256 -11.68 -4.33 2.47
N ILE A 257 -12.72 -4.97 1.96
CA ILE A 257 -14.08 -4.45 1.96
C ILE A 257 -14.95 -5.35 2.81
N GLY A 258 -15.73 -4.72 3.67
CA GLY A 258 -16.76 -5.37 4.45
C GLY A 258 -18.11 -4.68 4.32
N ARG A 259 -19.08 -5.20 5.06
CA ARG A 259 -20.43 -4.63 5.12
C ARG A 259 -20.91 -4.47 6.54
N ARG A 260 -21.68 -3.39 6.74
CA ARG A 260 -22.44 -3.12 7.97
C ARG A 260 -23.86 -2.75 7.55
N GLY A 261 -24.76 -3.73 7.55
CA GLY A 261 -26.08 -3.60 6.94
C GLY A 261 -26.00 -3.22 5.45
N LYS A 262 -26.39 -1.98 5.13
CA LYS A 262 -26.36 -1.46 3.76
C LYS A 262 -25.09 -0.71 3.42
N SER A 263 -24.29 -0.32 4.42
CA SER A 263 -23.05 0.41 4.20
C SER A 263 -21.95 -0.51 3.68
N VAL A 264 -21.23 -0.06 2.65
CA VAL A 264 -19.95 -0.62 2.22
C VAL A 264 -18.86 0.01 3.09
N VAL A 265 -18.10 -0.82 3.78
CA VAL A 265 -17.04 -0.37 4.70
C VAL A 265 -15.68 -0.72 4.09
N LEU A 266 -14.89 0.29 3.79
CA LEU A 266 -13.48 0.10 3.41
C LEU A 266 -12.65 0.00 4.69
N VAL A 267 -11.81 -1.03 4.76
CA VAL A 267 -10.94 -1.28 5.90
C VAL A 267 -9.50 -1.31 5.41
N LEU A 268 -8.63 -0.50 6.01
CA LEU A 268 -7.19 -0.58 5.77
C LEU A 268 -6.47 -0.93 7.06
N SER A 269 -5.39 -1.68 6.94
CA SER A 269 -4.47 -1.97 8.04
C SER A 269 -3.07 -1.46 7.73
N ALA A 270 -2.40 -0.94 8.75
CA ALA A 270 -1.01 -0.52 8.68
C ALA A 270 -0.30 -0.68 10.02
N THR A 271 1.02 -0.65 9.99
CA THR A 271 1.89 -0.74 11.18
C THR A 271 3.05 0.22 11.09
N GLY A 272 3.51 0.70 12.24
CA GLY A 272 4.49 1.78 12.35
C GLY A 272 3.95 3.11 11.80
N ILE A 273 4.87 4.06 11.63
CA ILE A 273 4.58 5.37 11.02
C ILE A 273 4.60 5.23 9.49
N ASP A 274 3.60 4.54 8.95
CA ASP A 274 3.46 4.32 7.51
C ASP A 274 2.80 5.52 6.83
N LEU A 275 3.62 6.42 6.29
CA LEU A 275 3.13 7.60 5.58
C LEU A 275 2.41 7.28 4.27
N SER A 276 2.50 6.04 3.77
CA SER A 276 1.77 5.61 2.57
C SER A 276 0.32 5.21 2.84
N LEU A 277 -0.07 5.02 4.12
CA LEU A 277 -1.42 4.61 4.51
C LEU A 277 -2.51 5.53 3.94
N ILE A 278 -2.37 6.85 4.12
CA ILE A 278 -3.42 7.78 3.73
C ILE A 278 -3.52 7.97 2.21
N PRO A 279 -2.42 8.13 1.45
CA PRO A 279 -2.51 8.07 -0.01
C PRO A 279 -3.13 6.76 -0.52
N HIS A 280 -2.78 5.62 0.09
CA HIS A 280 -3.36 4.33 -0.28
C HIS A 280 -4.86 4.27 0.02
N ALA A 281 -5.28 4.74 1.20
CA ALA A 281 -6.69 4.86 1.56
C ALA A 281 -7.44 5.75 0.57
N ALA A 282 -6.88 6.89 0.18
CA ALA A 282 -7.49 7.81 -0.77
C ALA A 282 -7.69 7.14 -2.14
N GLY A 283 -6.70 6.42 -2.66
CA GLY A 283 -6.86 5.69 -3.92
C GLY A 283 -7.92 4.59 -3.83
N GLN A 284 -7.99 3.87 -2.70
CA GLN A 284 -9.02 2.85 -2.49
C GLN A 284 -10.42 3.45 -2.31
N ILE A 285 -10.55 4.63 -1.68
CA ILE A 285 -11.81 5.39 -1.66
C ILE A 285 -12.24 5.71 -3.09
N SER A 286 -11.33 6.20 -3.94
CA SER A 286 -11.63 6.48 -5.34
C SER A 286 -12.02 5.23 -6.14
N ARG A 287 -11.45 4.07 -5.80
CA ARG A 287 -11.72 2.79 -6.49
C ARG A 287 -13.07 2.22 -6.11
N HIS A 288 -13.40 2.22 -4.83
CA HIS A 288 -14.52 1.45 -4.29
C HIS A 288 -15.72 2.28 -3.87
N ASN A 289 -15.56 3.60 -3.75
CA ASN A 289 -16.60 4.53 -3.31
C ASN A 289 -17.37 4.01 -2.07
N PRO A 290 -16.66 3.71 -0.95
CA PRO A 290 -17.29 3.16 0.24
C PRO A 290 -18.12 4.23 0.97
N ASP A 291 -18.96 3.80 1.91
CA ASP A 291 -19.75 4.68 2.78
C ASP A 291 -18.98 5.02 4.07
N GLU A 292 -18.19 4.06 4.57
CA GLU A 292 -17.44 4.15 5.83
C GLU A 292 -15.97 3.73 5.62
N LEU A 293 -15.09 4.26 6.46
CA LEU A 293 -13.65 3.95 6.44
C LEU A 293 -13.16 3.59 7.83
N LEU A 294 -12.59 2.39 7.97
CA LEU A 294 -11.88 1.94 9.18
C LEU A 294 -10.38 1.87 8.91
N LEU A 295 -9.58 2.45 9.81
CA LEU A 295 -8.12 2.35 9.80
C LEU A 295 -7.66 1.53 11.00
N LEU A 296 -7.22 0.31 10.74
CA LEU A 296 -6.75 -0.66 11.72
C LEU A 296 -5.25 -0.50 11.95
N MET A 297 -4.85 -0.27 13.20
CA MET A 297 -3.44 -0.19 13.57
C MET A 297 -3.23 -0.46 15.06
N PRO A 298 -2.03 -0.88 15.48
CA PRO A 298 -1.65 -0.87 16.89
C PRO A 298 -1.74 0.54 17.46
N GLU A 299 -2.14 0.66 18.73
CA GLU A 299 -2.32 1.97 19.37
C GLU A 299 -1.04 2.83 19.34
N GLN A 300 0.11 2.20 19.58
CA GLN A 300 1.43 2.84 19.51
C GLN A 300 1.80 3.39 18.13
N ASP A 301 1.18 2.88 17.06
CA ASP A 301 1.46 3.28 15.68
C ASP A 301 0.58 4.47 15.25
N ARG A 302 -0.38 4.89 16.09
CA ARG A 302 -1.29 6.02 15.84
C ARG A 302 -0.58 7.37 16.03
N HIS A 303 0.39 7.64 15.16
CA HIS A 303 1.21 8.84 15.24
C HIS A 303 0.45 10.10 14.75
N PRO A 304 0.67 11.29 15.35
CA PRO A 304 0.00 12.54 14.95
C PRO A 304 0.10 12.89 13.46
N VAL A 305 1.21 12.53 12.80
CA VAL A 305 1.38 12.75 11.36
C VAL A 305 0.34 11.99 10.52
N ILE A 306 -0.04 10.78 10.94
CA ILE A 306 -1.05 9.98 10.25
C ILE A 306 -2.43 10.61 10.43
N LEU A 307 -2.74 11.08 11.64
CA LEU A 307 -3.99 11.78 11.94
C LEU A 307 -4.13 13.08 11.14
N ARG A 308 -3.03 13.83 11.00
CA ARG A 308 -3.01 15.03 10.16
C ARG A 308 -3.25 14.72 8.69
N GLN A 309 -2.61 13.67 8.16
CA GLN A 309 -2.89 13.27 6.77
C GLN A 309 -4.35 12.86 6.59
N ALA A 310 -4.88 12.06 7.53
CA ALA A 310 -6.22 11.48 7.47
C ALA A 310 -7.35 12.52 7.42
N ARG A 311 -7.16 13.72 7.98
CA ARG A 311 -8.18 14.80 7.95
C ARG A 311 -8.55 15.26 6.54
N HIS A 312 -7.71 14.93 5.55
CA HIS A 312 -7.88 15.32 4.16
C HIS A 312 -8.57 14.26 3.30
N LEU A 313 -8.95 13.11 3.86
CA LEU A 313 -9.71 12.09 3.14
C LEU A 313 -11.16 12.56 2.90
N LYS A 314 -11.76 12.18 1.77
CA LYS A 314 -13.18 12.43 1.49
C LYS A 314 -14.12 11.76 2.48
N ILE A 315 -13.68 10.64 3.06
CA ILE A 315 -14.41 9.87 4.06
C ILE A 315 -13.61 9.96 5.35
N SER A 316 -14.24 10.47 6.41
CA SER A 316 -13.59 10.58 7.72
C SER A 316 -13.33 9.17 8.28
N PRO A 317 -12.07 8.81 8.60
CA PRO A 317 -11.76 7.49 9.10
C PRO A 317 -12.08 7.33 10.58
N GLU A 318 -12.62 6.18 10.94
CA GLU A 318 -12.59 5.66 12.30
C GLU A 318 -11.29 4.88 12.53
N PHE A 319 -10.52 5.27 13.53
CA PHE A 319 -9.28 4.57 13.90
C PHE A 319 -9.60 3.47 14.90
N ILE A 320 -9.32 2.22 14.53
CA ILE A 320 -9.54 1.05 15.38
C ILE A 320 -8.19 0.53 15.88
N SER A 321 -8.02 0.51 17.19
CA SER A 321 -6.84 -0.06 17.83
C SER A 321 -6.92 -1.57 17.85
N ILE A 322 -5.94 -2.25 17.25
CA ILE A 322 -5.82 -3.71 17.25
C ILE A 322 -4.53 -4.12 17.95
N ASN A 323 -4.61 -5.12 18.83
CA ASN A 323 -3.44 -5.70 19.47
C ASN A 323 -2.51 -6.33 18.43
N ALA A 324 -1.22 -6.04 18.53
CA ALA A 324 -0.20 -6.68 17.70
C ALA A 324 -0.24 -8.21 17.89
N PRO A 325 -0.44 -9.00 16.80
CA PRO A 325 -0.44 -10.46 16.84
C PRO A 325 0.97 -11.07 16.80
N TRP A 326 2.02 -10.25 16.75
CA TRP A 326 3.42 -10.68 16.79
C TRP A 326 4.02 -10.58 18.20
N PRO A 327 5.11 -11.32 18.47
CA PRO A 327 5.83 -11.20 19.73
C PRO A 327 6.31 -9.76 19.94
N GLU A 328 6.12 -9.27 21.15
CA GLU A 328 6.77 -8.03 21.59
C GLU A 328 8.27 -8.26 21.59
N LEU A 329 9.01 -7.27 21.11
CA LEU A 329 10.45 -7.27 21.33
C LEU A 329 10.61 -7.05 22.82
N SER A 330 11.03 -8.08 23.56
CA SER A 330 11.51 -7.88 24.92
C SER A 330 12.57 -6.79 24.85
N GLU A 331 12.36 -5.67 25.55
CA GLU A 331 13.42 -4.71 25.80
C GLU A 331 14.61 -5.52 26.34
N ASN A 332 15.70 -5.56 25.58
CA ASN A 332 16.89 -6.29 26.01
C ASN A 332 17.32 -5.74 27.37
N THR A 333 17.37 -6.64 28.36
CA THR A 333 18.22 -6.54 29.56
C THR A 333 19.65 -6.15 29.23
#